data_AF-A0A9P2FMG1-F1
#
_entry.id   AF-A0A9P2FMG1-F1
#
_cell.length_a   1.000
_cell.length_b   1.000
_cell.length_c   1.000
_cell.angle_alpha   90.00
_cell.angle_beta   90.00
_cell.angle_gamma   90.00
#
_symmetry.space_group_name_H-M   'P 1'
#
loop_
_entity.id
_entity.type
_entity.pdbx_description
1 polymer ?
#
loop_
_entity_poly.entity_id
_entity_poly.type
_entity_poly.pdbx_seq_one_letter_code
_entity_poly.pdbx_strand_id
1 'polypeptide(L)'
;ENTSWYDEKNWVQFSNLSQLQTYHRKQSEPTGYRKGAFLSLTMDAMGGEFEDAEEQKVQNKVSGEYWEEIVPVKEDYYFDGWYLDQNFTNKFDFSLPAAVSTTIYAKWVENYTVIIPASISLNEATELKVEGINRGSKALSVGLNRLATSVSESNELTLANTADTTVQCSAPLSWDGSENNPEKAILT
;
A
#
# COMPACT_ATOMS: atom_id res chain seq x y z
N GLU A 1 -13.63 -25.28 -33.47
CA GLU A 1 -13.58 -23.84 -33.16
C GLU A 1 -13.48 -23.65 -31.65
N ASN A 2 -12.66 -22.70 -31.20
CA ASN A 2 -12.56 -22.34 -29.79
C ASN A 2 -13.87 -21.66 -29.39
N THR A 3 -14.51 -22.17 -28.36
CA THR A 3 -15.88 -21.81 -28.02
C THR A 3 -15.98 -20.55 -27.19
N SER A 4 -14.97 -20.28 -26.36
CA SER A 4 -15.02 -19.23 -25.33
C SER A 4 -16.28 -19.32 -24.45
N TRP A 5 -16.90 -20.48 -24.37
CA TRP A 5 -18.08 -20.74 -23.55
C TRP A 5 -17.63 -21.21 -22.17
N TYR A 6 -18.38 -20.84 -21.13
CA TYR A 6 -18.20 -21.35 -19.78
C TYR A 6 -19.52 -21.55 -19.06
N ASP A 7 -19.50 -22.44 -18.07
CA ASP A 7 -20.56 -22.59 -17.08
C ASP A 7 -20.40 -21.52 -16.00
N GLU A 8 -21.41 -20.65 -15.87
CA GLU A 8 -21.44 -19.56 -14.88
C GLU A 8 -21.53 -20.07 -13.44
N LYS A 9 -22.17 -21.22 -13.22
CA LYS A 9 -22.42 -21.75 -11.87
C LYS A 9 -21.17 -22.42 -11.29
N ASN A 10 -20.45 -23.17 -12.11
CA ASN A 10 -19.32 -23.99 -11.68
C ASN A 10 -17.97 -23.47 -12.18
N TRP A 11 -17.94 -22.33 -12.89
CA TRP A 11 -16.73 -21.71 -13.45
C TRP A 11 -15.90 -22.65 -14.35
N VAL A 12 -16.57 -23.56 -15.07
CA VAL A 12 -15.90 -24.49 -15.99
C VAL A 12 -15.83 -23.88 -17.39
N GLN A 13 -14.63 -23.65 -17.89
CA GLN A 13 -14.37 -23.15 -19.24
C GLN A 13 -14.22 -24.29 -20.26
N PHE A 14 -14.70 -24.07 -21.49
CA PHE A 14 -14.60 -25.03 -22.58
C PHE A 14 -13.73 -24.50 -23.71
N SER A 15 -12.61 -25.19 -23.97
CA SER A 15 -11.67 -24.84 -25.05
C SER A 15 -12.22 -25.18 -26.45
N ASN A 16 -13.27 -26.00 -26.53
CA ASN A 16 -13.93 -26.36 -27.79
C ASN A 16 -15.36 -26.89 -27.56
N LEU A 17 -16.11 -26.98 -28.65
CA LEU A 17 -17.50 -27.44 -28.65
C LEU A 17 -17.67 -28.88 -28.13
N SER A 18 -16.70 -29.76 -28.38
CA SER A 18 -16.77 -31.15 -27.92
C SER A 18 -16.70 -31.25 -26.39
N GLN A 19 -15.85 -30.44 -25.76
CA GLN A 19 -15.78 -30.32 -24.30
C GLN A 19 -17.08 -29.78 -23.72
N LEU A 20 -17.62 -28.68 -24.28
CA LEU A 20 -18.91 -28.11 -23.87
C LEU A 20 -20.02 -29.16 -23.94
N GLN A 21 -20.17 -29.84 -25.09
CA GLN A 21 -21.20 -30.86 -25.29
C GLN A 21 -21.04 -32.06 -24.35
N THR A 22 -19.81 -32.48 -24.07
CA THR A 22 -19.54 -33.59 -23.14
C THR A 22 -19.84 -33.20 -21.71
N TYR A 23 -19.49 -31.98 -21.32
CA TYR A 23 -19.82 -31.44 -20.00
C TYR A 23 -21.34 -31.28 -19.82
N HIS A 24 -22.02 -30.67 -20.79
CA HIS A 24 -23.47 -30.46 -20.78
C HIS A 24 -24.26 -31.77 -20.64
N ARG A 25 -23.88 -32.81 -21.39
CA ARG A 25 -24.54 -34.14 -21.32
C ARG A 25 -24.43 -34.83 -19.96
N LYS A 26 -23.49 -34.41 -19.12
CA LYS A 26 -23.31 -34.96 -17.76
C LYS A 26 -24.11 -34.20 -16.70
N GLN A 27 -24.69 -33.05 -17.04
CA GLN A 27 -25.47 -32.26 -16.09
C GLN A 27 -26.86 -32.84 -15.94
N SER A 28 -27.30 -33.04 -14.68
CA SER A 28 -28.66 -33.48 -14.36
C SER A 28 -29.65 -32.32 -14.27
N GLU A 29 -29.15 -31.08 -14.19
CA GLU A 29 -29.92 -29.86 -14.03
C GLU A 29 -29.67 -28.90 -15.21
N PRO A 30 -30.63 -28.01 -15.54
CA PRO A 30 -30.41 -26.94 -16.51
C PRO A 30 -29.16 -26.12 -16.16
N THR A 31 -28.24 -26.00 -17.11
CA THR A 31 -26.97 -25.26 -16.95
C THR A 31 -26.93 -24.09 -17.92
N GLY A 32 -26.71 -22.89 -17.40
CA GLY A 32 -26.53 -21.68 -18.19
C GLY A 32 -25.09 -21.56 -18.70
N TYR A 33 -24.92 -21.21 -19.97
CA TYR A 33 -23.60 -20.96 -20.56
C TYR A 33 -23.48 -19.52 -20.99
N ARG A 34 -22.32 -18.91 -20.75
CA ARG A 34 -21.97 -17.57 -21.23
C ARG A 34 -20.76 -17.63 -22.15
N LYS A 35 -20.74 -16.74 -23.14
CA LYS A 35 -19.61 -16.58 -24.04
C LYS A 35 -18.76 -15.43 -23.53
N GLY A 36 -17.51 -15.69 -23.20
CA GLY A 36 -16.58 -14.71 -22.65
C GLY A 36 -15.13 -15.11 -22.89
N ALA A 37 -14.26 -14.12 -23.11
CA ALA A 37 -12.83 -14.35 -23.13
C ALA A 37 -12.33 -14.42 -21.68
N PHE A 38 -11.74 -15.55 -21.29
CA PHE A 38 -11.08 -15.67 -20.00
C PHE A 38 -9.69 -15.07 -20.11
N LEU A 39 -9.41 -14.17 -19.19
CA LEU A 39 -8.15 -13.50 -19.07
C LEU A 39 -7.49 -13.91 -17.76
N SER A 40 -6.17 -13.91 -17.75
CA SER A 40 -5.37 -14.20 -16.56
C SER A 40 -4.44 -13.04 -16.28
N LEU A 41 -4.43 -12.57 -15.03
CA LEU A 41 -3.47 -11.62 -14.52
C LEU A 41 -2.52 -12.37 -13.58
N THR A 42 -1.22 -12.28 -13.83
CA THR A 42 -0.19 -12.77 -12.91
C THR A 42 0.54 -11.59 -12.27
N MET A 43 0.62 -11.57 -10.94
CA MET A 43 1.26 -10.53 -10.15
C MET A 43 2.61 -11.04 -9.66
N ASP A 44 3.69 -10.54 -10.24
CA ASP A 44 5.06 -10.90 -9.86
C ASP A 44 5.57 -9.90 -8.81
N ALA A 45 5.71 -10.35 -7.57
CA ALA A 45 6.14 -9.51 -6.45
C ALA A 45 7.61 -9.02 -6.57
N MET A 46 8.40 -9.47 -7.56
CA MET A 46 9.77 -8.99 -7.79
C MET A 46 10.63 -9.01 -6.51
N GLY A 47 10.58 -10.14 -5.81
CA GLY A 47 11.30 -10.37 -4.55
C GLY A 47 10.63 -9.80 -3.30
N GLY A 48 9.36 -9.37 -3.38
CA GLY A 48 8.47 -9.27 -2.22
C GLY A 48 7.65 -10.55 -2.00
N GLU A 49 6.84 -10.57 -0.94
CA GLU A 49 6.05 -11.71 -0.51
C GLU A 49 4.57 -11.33 -0.35
N PHE A 50 3.65 -12.25 -0.66
CA PHE A 50 2.22 -12.08 -0.41
C PHE A 50 1.84 -12.89 0.85
N GLU A 51 1.71 -12.22 2.00
CA GLU A 51 1.52 -12.89 3.30
C GLU A 51 0.26 -13.77 3.33
N ASP A 52 -0.93 -13.16 3.19
CA ASP A 52 -2.22 -13.86 3.25
C ASP A 52 -2.89 -14.03 1.87
N ALA A 53 -2.18 -13.66 0.80
CA ALA A 53 -2.76 -13.51 -0.55
C ALA A 53 -2.00 -14.25 -1.66
N GLU A 54 -1.20 -15.26 -1.30
CA GLU A 54 -0.33 -16.00 -2.23
C GLU A 54 -1.10 -16.73 -3.34
N GLU A 55 -2.31 -17.23 -3.05
CA GLU A 55 -3.16 -17.90 -4.04
C GLU A 55 -3.79 -16.92 -5.05
N GLN A 56 -3.96 -15.66 -4.64
CA GLN A 56 -4.63 -14.62 -5.40
C GLN A 56 -3.67 -13.81 -6.29
N LYS A 57 -2.36 -14.09 -6.23
CA LYS A 57 -1.37 -13.52 -7.17
C LYS A 57 -1.63 -13.91 -8.63
N VAL A 58 -2.44 -14.95 -8.86
CA VAL A 58 -2.98 -15.29 -10.18
C VAL A 58 -4.49 -15.13 -10.14
N GLN A 59 -4.99 -14.17 -10.90
CA GLN A 59 -6.43 -13.94 -11.04
C GLN A 59 -6.90 -14.39 -12.40
N ASN A 60 -8.08 -14.98 -12.46
CA ASN A 60 -8.77 -15.30 -13.69
C ASN A 60 -10.11 -14.60 -13.70
N LYS A 61 -10.35 -13.78 -14.72
CA LYS A 61 -11.57 -12.97 -14.87
C LYS A 61 -12.08 -13.06 -16.30
N VAL A 62 -13.35 -12.75 -16.49
CA VAL A 62 -13.91 -12.60 -17.83
C VAL A 62 -13.58 -11.20 -18.34
N SER A 63 -13.30 -11.07 -19.65
CA SER A 63 -13.06 -9.76 -20.26
C SER A 63 -14.21 -8.79 -19.96
N GLY A 64 -13.85 -7.57 -19.54
CA GLY A 64 -14.79 -6.54 -19.08
C GLY A 64 -14.96 -6.46 -17.56
N GLU A 65 -14.55 -7.48 -16.80
CA GLU A 65 -14.47 -7.41 -15.34
C GLU A 65 -13.24 -6.63 -14.88
N TYR A 66 -13.10 -6.37 -13.58
CA TYR A 66 -11.96 -5.64 -13.01
C TYR A 66 -11.06 -6.59 -12.22
N TRP A 67 -9.76 -6.31 -12.29
CA TRP A 67 -8.75 -6.96 -11.46
C TRP A 67 -8.79 -6.41 -10.04
N GLU A 68 -8.44 -7.22 -9.07
CA GLU A 68 -8.30 -6.79 -7.69
C GLU A 68 -6.82 -6.48 -7.42
N GLU A 69 -6.52 -5.32 -6.84
CA GLU A 69 -5.15 -4.99 -6.47
C GLU A 69 -4.78 -5.70 -5.17
N ILE A 70 -3.67 -6.44 -5.22
CA ILE A 70 -3.07 -7.10 -4.08
C ILE A 70 -1.68 -6.51 -3.91
N VAL A 71 -1.34 -6.10 -2.70
CA VAL A 71 -0.08 -5.43 -2.40
C VAL A 71 0.81 -6.40 -1.62
N PRO A 72 1.93 -6.87 -2.19
CA PRO A 72 2.92 -7.66 -1.46
C PRO A 72 3.66 -6.77 -0.47
N VAL A 73 4.46 -7.39 0.39
CA VAL A 73 5.39 -6.71 1.30
C VAL A 73 6.82 -7.08 0.98
N LYS A 74 7.76 -6.19 1.30
CA LYS A 74 9.20 -6.43 1.17
C LYS A 74 9.94 -5.67 2.25
N GLU A 75 10.70 -6.39 3.07
CA GLU A 75 11.48 -5.81 4.18
C GLU A 75 12.43 -4.72 3.67
N ASP A 76 12.49 -3.57 4.37
CA ASP A 76 13.28 -2.39 4.01
C ASP A 76 12.93 -1.67 2.69
N TYR A 77 11.79 -1.99 2.07
CA TYR A 77 11.28 -1.26 0.89
C TYR A 77 9.84 -0.80 1.11
N TYR A 78 9.40 0.17 0.31
CA TYR A 78 7.97 0.46 0.12
C TYR A 78 7.53 0.11 -1.31
N PHE A 79 6.26 -0.28 -1.42
CA PHE A 79 5.63 -0.61 -2.69
C PHE A 79 5.22 0.67 -3.44
N ASP A 80 5.81 0.93 -4.62
CA ASP A 80 5.50 2.11 -5.46
C ASP A 80 4.30 1.87 -6.39
N GLY A 81 4.06 0.61 -6.75
CA GLY A 81 2.97 0.21 -7.63
C GLY A 81 3.31 -0.96 -8.54
N TRP A 82 2.30 -1.35 -9.32
CA TRP A 82 2.38 -2.39 -10.34
C TRP A 82 2.71 -1.82 -11.72
N TYR A 83 3.54 -2.51 -12.49
CA TYR A 83 3.98 -2.09 -13.83
C TYR A 83 3.85 -3.22 -14.85
N LEU A 84 3.60 -2.88 -16.11
CA LEU A 84 3.46 -3.82 -17.23
C LEU A 84 4.80 -4.41 -17.72
N ASP A 85 5.91 -3.82 -17.29
CA ASP A 85 7.25 -4.21 -17.70
C ASP A 85 8.23 -4.15 -16.52
N GLN A 86 9.25 -5.01 -16.57
CA GLN A 86 10.29 -5.10 -15.53
C GLN A 86 11.21 -3.88 -15.47
N ASN A 87 11.22 -3.03 -16.51
CA ASN A 87 11.93 -1.74 -16.49
C ASN A 87 11.10 -0.63 -15.81
N PHE A 88 9.88 -0.97 -15.37
CA PHE A 88 8.95 -0.09 -14.67
C PHE A 88 8.62 1.20 -15.46
N THR A 89 8.48 1.08 -16.77
CA THR A 89 8.19 2.22 -17.65
C THR A 89 6.70 2.50 -17.78
N ASN A 90 5.85 1.48 -17.72
CA ASN A 90 4.41 1.61 -17.88
C ASN A 90 3.67 1.14 -16.62
N LYS A 91 3.06 2.08 -15.88
CA LYS A 91 2.28 1.76 -14.68
C LYS A 91 0.98 1.06 -15.07
N PHE A 92 0.63 0.01 -14.34
CA PHE A 92 -0.63 -0.71 -14.51
C PHE A 92 -1.76 -0.01 -13.74
N ASP A 93 -2.95 0.05 -14.33
CA ASP A 93 -4.12 0.75 -13.78
C ASP A 93 -5.26 -0.25 -13.56
N PHE A 94 -5.52 -0.59 -12.29
CA PHE A 94 -6.60 -1.49 -11.88
C PHE A 94 -8.00 -0.89 -12.07
N SER A 95 -8.12 0.42 -12.35
CA SER A 95 -9.40 1.06 -12.66
C SER A 95 -9.87 0.79 -14.09
N LEU A 96 -9.04 0.16 -14.92
CA LEU A 96 -9.41 -0.26 -16.27
C LEU A 96 -9.90 -1.70 -16.29
N PRO A 97 -10.94 -2.02 -17.08
CA PRO A 97 -11.45 -3.38 -17.19
C PRO A 97 -10.43 -4.31 -17.86
N ALA A 98 -10.48 -5.59 -17.48
CA ALA A 98 -9.69 -6.67 -18.03
C ALA A 98 -9.91 -6.79 -19.55
N ALA A 99 -8.88 -6.44 -20.31
CA ALA A 99 -8.89 -6.48 -21.77
C ALA A 99 -8.01 -7.61 -22.34
N VAL A 100 -6.90 -7.92 -21.68
CA VAL A 100 -5.95 -8.95 -22.10
C VAL A 100 -5.32 -9.64 -20.90
N SER A 101 -4.91 -10.90 -21.07
CA SER A 101 -4.08 -11.58 -20.08
C SER A 101 -2.69 -10.95 -20.03
N THR A 102 -2.15 -10.72 -18.84
CA THR A 102 -0.83 -10.10 -18.69
C THR A 102 -0.16 -10.51 -17.40
N THR A 103 1.15 -10.26 -17.33
CA THR A 103 1.91 -10.26 -16.09
C THR A 103 2.21 -8.82 -15.72
N ILE A 104 2.14 -8.50 -14.43
CA ILE A 104 2.54 -7.20 -13.87
C ILE A 104 3.62 -7.42 -12.82
N TYR A 105 4.48 -6.42 -12.65
CA TYR A 105 5.69 -6.49 -11.84
C TYR A 105 5.66 -5.43 -10.76
N ALA A 106 5.88 -5.83 -9.51
CA ALA A 106 5.95 -4.92 -8.38
C ALA A 106 7.22 -4.06 -8.47
N LYS A 107 7.07 -2.75 -8.31
CA LYS A 107 8.20 -1.85 -8.15
C LYS A 107 8.38 -1.50 -6.68
N TRP A 108 9.63 -1.59 -6.25
CA TRP A 108 10.05 -1.32 -4.88
C TRP A 108 10.98 -0.12 -4.84
N VAL A 109 10.88 0.66 -3.78
CA VAL A 109 11.81 1.76 -3.50
C VAL A 109 12.36 1.56 -2.09
N GLU A 110 13.68 1.66 -1.96
CA GLU A 110 14.38 1.47 -0.69
C GLU A 110 13.86 2.47 0.35
N ASN A 111 13.59 1.98 1.55
CA ASN A 111 13.31 2.82 2.70
C ASN A 111 14.64 3.44 3.16
N TYR A 112 14.74 4.77 3.12
CA TYR A 112 15.83 5.48 3.78
C TYR A 112 15.35 5.95 5.15
N THR A 113 15.80 5.24 6.19
CA THR A 113 15.57 5.66 7.56
C THR A 113 16.58 6.76 7.90
N VAL A 114 16.11 8.01 7.98
CA VAL A 114 16.91 9.11 8.50
C VAL A 114 16.77 9.13 10.01
N ILE A 115 17.76 8.54 10.70
CA ILE A 115 17.88 8.66 12.16
C ILE A 115 18.60 9.99 12.44
N ILE A 116 17.86 10.97 12.96
CA ILE A 116 18.46 12.19 13.51
C ILE A 116 18.65 11.93 15.01
N PRO A 117 19.87 11.60 15.48
CA PRO A 117 20.10 11.48 16.91
C PRO A 117 19.91 12.85 17.56
N ALA A 118 18.85 13.00 18.34
CA ALA A 118 18.62 14.17 19.17
C ALA A 118 18.80 13.75 20.63
N SER A 119 19.90 14.19 21.24
CA SER A 119 20.11 14.06 22.68
C SER A 119 19.61 15.34 23.34
N ILE A 120 18.48 15.24 24.05
CA ILE A 120 18.02 16.31 24.94
C ILE A 120 18.36 15.87 26.37
N SER A 121 19.48 16.36 26.89
CA SER A 121 19.85 16.17 28.30
C SER A 121 19.13 17.20 29.14
N LEU A 122 18.01 16.80 29.76
CA LEU A 122 17.34 17.63 30.78
C LEU A 122 18.09 17.58 32.13
N ASN A 123 18.96 16.57 32.32
CA ASN A 123 19.97 16.33 33.36
C ASN A 123 20.56 14.91 33.16
N GLU A 124 21.69 14.59 33.81
CA GLU A 124 22.56 13.40 33.59
C GLU A 124 21.90 12.00 33.66
N ALA A 125 20.58 11.87 33.90
CA ALA A 125 19.97 10.60 34.30
C ALA A 125 18.79 10.07 33.46
N THR A 126 18.31 10.71 32.39
CA THR A 126 17.23 10.12 31.59
C THR A 126 17.24 10.60 30.13
N GLU A 127 17.30 9.65 29.18
CA GLU A 127 17.08 9.91 27.76
C GLU A 127 15.58 9.87 27.42
N LEU A 128 15.11 10.82 26.61
CA LEU A 128 13.80 10.77 25.96
C LEU A 128 14.02 10.43 24.48
N LYS A 129 13.42 9.33 24.00
CA LYS A 129 13.50 8.90 22.60
C LYS A 129 12.36 9.52 21.79
N VAL A 130 12.68 10.16 20.68
CA VAL A 130 11.71 10.64 19.68
C VAL A 130 11.98 9.92 18.36
N GLU A 131 10.97 9.24 17.82
CA GLU A 131 11.03 8.57 16.53
C GLU A 131 10.02 9.21 15.56
N GLY A 132 10.42 9.40 14.31
CA GLY A 132 9.55 9.89 13.24
C GLY A 132 9.85 9.18 11.93
N ILE A 133 8.80 8.82 11.18
CA ILE A 133 8.90 8.18 9.87
C ILE A 133 8.62 9.23 8.80
N ASN A 134 9.61 9.55 7.96
CA ASN A 134 9.47 10.52 6.87
C ASN A 134 8.82 9.85 5.64
N ARG A 135 7.68 10.38 5.18
CA ARG A 135 6.92 9.90 4.02
C ARG A 135 6.96 10.87 2.83
N GLY A 136 8.08 11.55 2.62
CA GLY A 136 8.29 12.41 1.43
C GLY A 136 7.73 13.83 1.52
N SER A 137 7.25 14.26 2.70
CA SER A 137 6.95 15.67 2.96
C SER A 137 8.11 16.30 3.74
N LYS A 138 8.46 17.55 3.45
CA LYS A 138 9.57 18.28 4.11
C LYS A 138 9.31 18.62 5.59
N ALA A 139 8.17 18.20 6.16
CA ALA A 139 7.77 18.51 7.52
C ALA A 139 7.94 17.29 8.46
N LEU A 140 8.56 17.53 9.62
CA LEU A 140 8.70 16.58 10.72
C LEU A 140 7.71 16.98 11.82
N SER A 141 6.79 16.08 12.18
CA SER A 141 5.88 16.27 13.32
C SER A 141 6.40 15.51 14.54
N VAL A 142 6.37 16.14 15.72
CA VAL A 142 6.81 15.54 16.99
C VAL A 142 5.64 15.58 17.98
N GLY A 143 5.28 14.42 18.54
CA GLY A 143 4.27 14.32 19.60
C GLY A 143 4.90 14.37 21.00
N LEU A 144 4.25 15.05 21.95
CA LEU A 144 4.67 15.14 23.36
C LEU A 144 3.78 14.28 24.26
N ASN A 145 4.37 13.60 25.26
CA ASN A 145 3.64 12.83 26.27
C ASN A 145 3.19 13.73 27.44
N ARG A 146 1.89 14.00 27.58
CA ARG A 146 1.34 14.99 28.54
C ARG A 146 1.36 14.58 30.01
N LEU A 147 1.82 13.38 30.39
CA LEU A 147 1.94 13.03 31.82
C LEU A 147 3.21 13.59 32.49
N ALA A 148 4.18 14.09 31.71
CA ALA A 148 5.47 14.57 32.21
C ALA A 148 5.99 15.86 31.55
N THR A 149 5.19 16.54 30.73
CA THR A 149 5.67 17.67 29.91
C THR A 149 4.80 18.90 30.08
N SER A 150 5.37 19.97 30.63
CA SER A 150 4.83 21.33 30.59
C SER A 150 5.40 22.08 29.39
N VAL A 151 4.53 22.64 28.55
CA VAL A 151 4.92 23.61 27.51
C VAL A 151 5.03 24.99 28.17
N SER A 152 6.08 25.75 27.87
CA SER A 152 6.24 27.13 28.38
C SER A 152 5.08 28.03 27.94
N GLU A 153 4.79 29.08 28.70
CA GLU A 153 3.68 30.02 28.41
C GLU A 153 3.76 30.71 27.04
N SER A 154 4.90 30.59 26.35
CA SER A 154 5.16 31.15 25.03
C SER A 154 4.55 30.37 23.86
N ASN A 155 4.07 29.13 24.04
CA ASN A 155 3.54 28.28 22.95
C ASN A 155 4.47 28.20 21.71
N GLU A 156 5.79 28.31 21.90
CA GLU A 156 6.77 28.26 20.83
C GLU A 156 7.77 27.13 21.10
N LEU A 157 8.07 26.34 20.07
CA LEU A 157 9.22 25.45 20.07
C LEU A 157 10.46 26.30 19.72
N THR A 158 11.33 26.52 20.69
CA THR A 158 12.61 27.21 20.47
C THR A 158 13.74 26.19 20.30
N LEU A 159 14.37 26.20 19.13
CA LEU A 159 15.61 25.48 18.87
C LEU A 159 16.76 26.48 18.96
N ALA A 160 17.63 26.35 19.97
CA ALA A 160 18.78 27.22 20.16
C ALA A 160 20.09 26.46 19.97
N ASN A 161 21.08 27.10 19.36
CA ASN A 161 22.43 26.56 19.28
C ASN A 161 23.10 26.61 20.67
N THR A 162 23.60 25.47 21.14
CA THR A 162 24.21 25.35 22.48
C THR A 162 25.52 26.13 22.63
N ALA A 163 26.23 26.39 21.53
CA ALA A 163 27.47 27.16 21.51
C ALA A 163 27.24 28.67 21.30
N ASP A 164 26.07 29.06 20.78
CA ASP A 164 25.69 30.46 20.56
C ASP A 164 24.18 30.63 20.70
N THR A 165 23.75 31.03 21.89
CA THR A 165 22.33 31.21 22.23
C THR A 165 21.66 32.39 21.50
N THR A 166 22.43 33.20 20.76
CA THR A 166 21.88 34.24 19.88
C THR A 166 21.31 33.67 18.58
N VAL A 167 21.72 32.44 18.20
CA VAL A 167 21.19 31.70 17.06
C VAL A 167 20.07 30.79 17.54
N GLN A 168 18.84 31.28 17.40
CA GLN A 168 17.63 30.55 17.75
C GLN A 168 16.63 30.54 16.58
N CYS A 169 15.87 29.45 16.47
CA CYS A 169 14.72 29.32 15.60
C CYS A 169 13.48 29.11 16.47
N SER A 170 12.46 29.96 16.29
CA SER A 170 11.17 29.82 16.95
C SER A 170 10.13 29.32 15.95
N ALA A 171 9.44 28.24 16.30
CA ALA A 171 8.25 27.78 15.58
C ALA A 171 7.02 27.93 16.50
N PRO A 172 5.98 28.68 16.09
CA PRO A 172 4.75 28.78 16.86
C PRO A 172 4.03 27.43 16.83
N LEU A 173 3.65 26.93 18.01
CA LEU A 173 2.86 25.72 18.13
C LEU A 173 1.38 26.11 18.14
N SER A 174 0.63 25.61 17.17
CA SER A 174 -0.80 25.83 17.04
C SER A 174 -1.57 24.53 17.23
N TRP A 175 -2.73 24.62 17.88
CA TRP A 175 -3.70 23.54 18.01
C TRP A 175 -4.97 23.99 17.29
N ASP A 176 -5.39 23.26 16.27
CA ASP A 176 -6.56 23.64 15.44
C ASP A 176 -7.90 23.31 16.10
N GLY A 177 -7.88 22.66 17.27
CA GLY A 177 -9.06 22.37 18.05
C GLY A 177 -9.97 21.29 17.50
N SER A 178 -9.55 20.58 16.45
CA SER A 178 -10.40 19.62 15.74
C SER A 178 -10.48 18.25 16.43
N GLU A 179 -9.49 17.91 17.25
CA GLU A 179 -9.38 16.59 17.89
C GLU A 179 -9.21 16.72 19.41
N ASN A 180 -10.23 16.24 20.12
CA ASN A 180 -10.34 16.31 21.58
C ASN A 180 -9.73 15.07 22.25
N ASN A 181 -9.43 14.03 21.47
CA ASN A 181 -8.72 12.84 21.94
C ASN A 181 -7.20 13.12 21.99
N PRO A 182 -6.60 13.14 23.19
CA PRO A 182 -5.19 13.50 23.37
C PRO A 182 -4.20 12.53 22.70
N GLU A 183 -4.59 11.29 22.39
CA GLU A 183 -3.75 10.33 21.66
C GLU A 183 -3.69 10.61 20.14
N LYS A 184 -4.64 11.41 19.65
CA LYS A 184 -4.81 11.70 18.22
C LYS A 184 -4.59 13.19 17.90
N ALA A 185 -4.36 14.01 18.91
CA ALA A 185 -4.13 15.43 18.75
C ALA A 185 -2.76 15.68 18.10
N ILE A 186 -2.77 16.39 16.98
CA ILE A 186 -1.57 16.82 16.25
C ILE A 186 -1.33 18.29 16.58
N LEU A 187 -0.11 18.63 17.02
CA LEU A 187 0.36 20.02 17.10
C LEU A 187 1.00 20.38 15.76
N THR A 188 0.59 21.52 15.20
CA THR A 188 1.10 22.05 13.93
C THR A 188 1.90 23.32 14.13
#